data_AF-A0A3M1XY22-F1
#
_entry.id   AF-A0A3M1XY22-F1
#
_cell.length_a   1.000
_cell.length_b   1.000
_cell.length_c   1.000
_cell.angle_alpha   90.00
_cell.angle_beta   90.00
_cell.angle_gamma   90.00
#
_symmetry.space_group_name_H-M   'P 1'
#
loop_
_entity.id
_entity.type
_entity.pdbx_description
1 polymer ?
#
loop_
_entity_poly.entity_id
_entity_poly.type
_entity_poly.pdbx_seq_one_letter_code
_entity_poly.pdbx_strand_id
1 'polypeptide(L)'
;MQPWFWAVTGAGERWGLGFFSRLQALGTSLPDWMLYNLPDALWLFACLSMIQGVWGFRWGREALAWGSLLVIGAMGSEALQAAGILEGTGDWGDVVGYGGAVVLMYWAFNLSTTRLYAYMFSS
;
A
#
# COMPACT_ATOMS: atom_id res chain seq x y z
N MET A 1 32.82 24.90 -5.80
CA MET A 1 32.00 23.67 -5.78
C MET A 1 32.13 22.98 -7.13
N GLN A 2 32.22 21.65 -7.17
CA GLN A 2 32.56 20.90 -8.39
C GLN A 2 31.35 20.64 -9.32
N PRO A 3 31.52 20.63 -10.66
CA PRO A 3 30.43 20.54 -11.64
C PRO A 3 29.56 19.28 -11.56
N TRP A 4 30.11 18.16 -11.08
CA TRP A 4 29.40 16.89 -10.98
C TRP A 4 28.27 16.91 -9.95
N PHE A 5 28.36 17.77 -8.92
CA PHE A 5 27.33 17.90 -7.89
C PHE A 5 26.00 18.38 -8.49
N TRP A 6 26.04 19.38 -9.37
CA TRP A 6 24.86 19.90 -10.07
C TRP A 6 24.30 18.95 -11.13
N ALA A 7 25.14 18.09 -11.72
CA ALA A 7 24.69 17.09 -12.67
C ALA A 7 23.87 15.97 -11.99
N VAL A 8 24.26 15.57 -10.77
CA VAL A 8 23.56 14.54 -10.00
C VAL A 8 22.26 15.09 -9.39
N THR A 9 22.30 16.28 -8.78
CA THR A 9 21.10 16.89 -8.18
C THR A 9 20.10 17.35 -9.23
N GLY A 10 20.57 17.98 -10.31
CA GLY A 10 19.71 18.45 -11.41
C GLY A 10 19.12 17.31 -12.26
N ALA A 11 19.78 16.15 -12.35
CA ALA A 11 19.18 14.98 -12.96
C ALA A 11 18.02 14.46 -12.09
N GLY A 12 18.24 14.27 -10.78
CA GLY A 12 17.20 13.82 -9.86
C GLY A 12 15.96 14.73 -9.86
N GLU A 13 16.15 16.04 -9.88
CA GLU A 13 15.07 17.03 -10.00
C GLU A 13 14.33 16.92 -11.34
N ARG A 14 15.04 16.72 -12.46
CA ARG A 14 14.41 16.53 -13.78
C ARG A 14 13.63 15.23 -13.91
N TRP A 15 14.13 14.14 -13.33
CA TRP A 15 13.43 12.86 -13.29
C TRP A 15 12.19 12.93 -12.40
N GLY A 16 12.31 13.54 -11.22
CA GLY A 16 11.17 13.77 -10.31
C GLY A 16 10.10 14.65 -10.95
N LEU A 17 10.48 15.83 -11.44
CA LEU A 17 9.56 16.76 -12.10
C LEU A 17 8.94 16.15 -13.37
N GLY A 18 9.69 15.37 -14.14
CA GLY A 18 9.20 14.64 -15.31
C GLY A 18 8.21 13.52 -14.97
N PHE A 19 8.42 12.83 -13.86
CA PHE A 19 7.51 11.82 -13.35
C PHE A 19 6.21 12.45 -12.83
N PHE A 20 6.31 13.47 -11.97
CA PHE A 20 5.14 14.15 -11.41
C PHE A 20 4.33 14.90 -12.46
N SER A 21 4.97 15.51 -13.47
CA SER A 21 4.24 16.13 -14.59
C SER A 21 3.50 15.12 -15.45
N ARG A 22 4.04 13.90 -15.63
CA ARG A 22 3.33 12.80 -16.30
C ARG A 22 2.17 12.28 -15.46
N LEU A 23 2.34 12.16 -14.14
CA LEU A 23 1.24 11.82 -13.23
C LEU A 23 0.16 12.90 -13.21
N GLN A 24 0.53 14.17 -13.25
CA GLN A 24 -0.42 15.29 -13.31
C GLN A 24 -1.15 15.34 -14.65
N ALA A 25 -0.47 15.01 -15.75
CA ALA A 25 -1.10 14.82 -17.06
C ALA A 25 -2.04 13.62 -17.09
N LEU A 26 -1.77 12.56 -16.32
CA LEU A 26 -2.71 11.46 -16.09
C LEU A 26 -3.85 11.87 -15.15
N GLY A 27 -3.60 12.76 -14.19
CA GLY A 27 -4.59 13.25 -13.23
C GLY A 27 -5.75 14.03 -13.86
N THR A 28 -5.59 14.56 -15.08
CA THR A 28 -6.73 15.13 -15.84
C THR A 28 -7.65 14.06 -16.43
N SER A 29 -7.22 12.80 -16.46
CA SER A 29 -7.93 11.66 -17.05
C SER A 29 -8.30 10.56 -16.06
N LEU A 30 -7.69 10.55 -14.87
CA LEU A 30 -7.90 9.56 -13.83
C LEU A 30 -8.77 10.13 -12.71
N PRO A 31 -9.67 9.33 -12.12
CA PRO A 31 -10.40 9.73 -10.92
C PRO A 31 -9.43 10.03 -9.77
N ASP A 32 -9.75 11.04 -8.97
CA ASP A 32 -8.94 11.46 -7.81
C ASP A 32 -8.63 10.28 -6.86
N TRP A 33 -9.61 9.41 -6.61
CA TRP A 33 -9.42 8.25 -5.73
C TRP A 33 -8.31 7.30 -6.22
N MET A 34 -8.11 7.22 -7.54
CA MET A 34 -7.11 6.35 -8.14
C MET A 34 -5.72 6.95 -8.06
N LEU A 35 -5.63 8.28 -8.01
CA LEU A 35 -4.37 9.01 -7.93
C LEU A 35 -3.88 9.14 -6.49
N TYR A 36 -4.81 9.37 -5.55
CA TYR A 36 -4.47 9.68 -4.16
C TYR A 36 -4.60 8.47 -3.23
N ASN A 37 -5.67 7.68 -3.33
CA ASN A 37 -5.97 6.63 -2.34
C ASN A 37 -5.48 5.24 -2.75
N LEU A 38 -5.51 4.94 -4.05
CA LEU A 38 -5.09 3.64 -4.58
C LEU A 38 -3.61 3.30 -4.30
N PRO A 39 -2.64 4.23 -4.43
CA PRO A 39 -1.24 3.93 -4.13
C PRO A 39 -1.05 3.44 -2.69
N ASP A 40 -1.74 4.06 -1.73
CA ASP A 40 -1.66 3.73 -0.31
C ASP A 40 -2.33 2.39 0.00
N ALA A 41 -3.46 2.10 -0.64
CA ALA A 41 -4.08 0.77 -0.58
C ALA A 41 -3.16 -0.34 -1.13
N LEU A 42 -2.50 -0.08 -2.27
CA LEU A 42 -1.56 -1.03 -2.88
C LEU A 42 -0.31 -1.23 -2.02
N TRP A 43 0.20 -0.16 -1.41
CA TRP A 43 1.30 -0.23 -0.46
C TRP A 43 0.95 -1.15 0.73
N LEU A 44 -0.21 -0.95 1.35
CA LEU A 44 -0.64 -1.77 2.48
C LEU A 44 -0.81 -3.24 2.06
N PHE A 45 -1.43 -3.49 0.90
CA PHE A 45 -1.57 -4.84 0.36
C PHE A 45 -0.21 -5.53 0.15
N ALA A 46 0.76 -4.82 -0.42
CA ALA A 46 2.11 -5.35 -0.66
C ALA A 46 2.81 -5.69 0.65
N CYS A 47 2.74 -4.81 1.66
CA CYS A 47 3.33 -5.05 2.96
C CYS A 47 2.68 -6.23 3.69
N LEU A 48 1.35 -6.34 3.68
CA LEU A 48 0.64 -7.48 4.28
C LEU A 48 0.99 -8.80 3.59
N SER A 49 1.12 -8.78 2.26
CA SER A 49 1.55 -9.94 1.48
C SER A 49 2.99 -10.34 1.80
N MET A 50 3.88 -9.36 1.98
CA MET A 50 5.27 -9.60 2.38
C MET A 50 5.35 -10.19 3.79
N ILE A 51 4.60 -9.63 4.75
CA ILE A 51 4.48 -10.17 6.10
C ILE A 51 4.05 -11.64 6.00
N GLN A 52 2.96 -11.93 5.30
CA GLN A 52 2.53 -13.32 5.13
C GLN A 52 3.59 -14.22 4.48
N GLY A 53 4.32 -13.71 3.49
CA GLY A 53 5.42 -14.45 2.86
C GLY A 53 6.53 -14.84 3.83
N VAL A 54 6.91 -13.95 4.76
CA VAL A 54 7.93 -14.24 5.79
C VAL A 54 7.50 -15.40 6.70
N TRP A 55 6.22 -15.50 7.02
CA TRP A 55 5.65 -16.57 7.85
C TRP A 55 5.00 -17.70 7.02
N GLY A 56 5.45 -17.89 5.78
CA GLY A 56 5.11 -19.05 4.96
C GLY A 56 3.64 -19.08 4.48
N PHE A 57 3.02 -17.92 4.33
CA PHE A 57 1.63 -17.71 3.89
C PHE A 57 0.59 -18.44 4.76
N ARG A 58 0.91 -18.63 6.05
CA ARG A 58 0.00 -19.19 7.05
C ARG A 58 -0.47 -18.07 7.96
N TRP A 59 -1.74 -18.13 8.36
CA TRP A 59 -2.33 -17.25 9.38
C TRP A 59 -1.81 -17.58 10.78
N GLY A 60 -0.49 -17.46 10.97
CA GLY A 60 0.20 -17.64 12.24
C GLY A 60 0.04 -16.42 13.15
N ARG A 61 0.32 -16.62 14.44
CA ARG A 61 0.20 -15.57 15.46
C ARG A 61 1.11 -14.38 15.15
N GLU A 62 2.31 -14.64 14.64
CA GLU A 62 3.29 -13.62 14.28
C GLU A 62 2.82 -12.79 13.09
N ALA A 63 2.35 -13.44 12.01
CA ALA A 63 1.83 -12.75 10.84
C ALA A 63 0.61 -11.89 11.18
N LEU A 64 -0.30 -12.41 12.02
CA LEU A 64 -1.45 -11.67 12.50
C LEU A 64 -1.03 -10.49 13.38
N ALA A 65 -0.07 -10.67 14.28
CA ALA A 65 0.40 -9.59 15.15
C ALA A 65 1.03 -8.45 14.34
N TRP A 66 1.99 -8.76 13.46
CA TRP A 66 2.66 -7.76 12.63
C TRP A 66 1.73 -7.11 11.60
N GLY A 67 0.87 -7.90 10.97
CA GLY A 67 -0.14 -7.39 10.03
C GLY A 67 -1.16 -6.48 10.72
N SER A 68 -1.64 -6.85 11.91
CA SER A 68 -2.59 -6.03 12.66
C SER A 68 -1.97 -4.72 13.12
N LEU A 69 -0.71 -4.74 13.59
CA LEU A 69 0.00 -3.51 13.96
C LEU A 69 0.12 -2.55 12.78
N LEU A 70 0.42 -3.07 11.58
CA LEU A 70 0.50 -2.27 10.37
C LEU A 70 -0.86 -1.65 9.99
N VAL A 71 -1.93 -2.44 10.01
CA VAL A 71 -3.29 -1.97 9.69
C VAL A 71 -3.78 -0.95 10.72
N ILE A 72 -3.57 -1.21 12.01
CA ILE A 72 -3.92 -0.27 13.08
C ILE A 72 -3.12 1.02 12.93
N GLY A 73 -1.84 0.94 12.56
CA GLY A 73 -1.01 2.11 12.28
C GLY A 73 -1.57 2.95 11.14
N ALA A 74 -1.87 2.34 9.99
CA ALA A 74 -2.36 3.03 8.80
C ALA A 74 -3.77 3.63 8.99
N MET A 75 -4.73 2.85 9.53
CA MET A 75 -6.07 3.38 9.78
C MET A 75 -6.10 4.34 10.97
N GLY A 76 -5.25 4.09 11.97
CA GLY A 76 -5.11 4.93 13.15
C GLY A 76 -4.50 6.29 12.83
N SER A 77 -3.53 6.38 11.91
CA SER A 77 -2.98 7.67 11.48
C SER A 77 -4.04 8.54 10.81
N GLU A 78 -4.92 7.97 10.00
CA GLU A 78 -6.06 8.69 9.40
C GLU A 78 -7.06 9.16 10.47
N ALA A 79 -7.40 8.30 11.43
CA ALA A 79 -8.30 8.67 12.52
C ALA A 79 -7.72 9.79 13.40
N LEU A 80 -6.42 9.77 13.67
CA LEU A 80 -5.73 10.80 14.44
C LEU A 80 -5.60 12.12 13.67
N GLN A 81 -5.39 12.07 12.35
CA GLN A 81 -5.44 13.26 11.48
C GLN A 81 -6.85 13.87 11.46
N ALA A 82 -7.89 13.04 11.32
CA ALA A 82 -9.29 13.48 11.36
C ALA A 82 -9.69 14.09 12.72
N ALA A 83 -9.08 13.61 13.81
CA ALA A 83 -9.26 14.18 15.15
C ALA A 83 -8.44 15.47 15.39
N GLY A 84 -7.62 15.90 14.43
CA GLY A 84 -6.72 17.06 14.56
C GLY A 84 -5.55 16.85 15.52
N ILE A 85 -5.24 15.59 15.87
CA ILE A 85 -4.15 15.22 16.78
C ILE A 85 -2.82 15.14 16.01
N LEU A 86 -2.86 14.63 14.77
CA LEU A 86 -1.73 14.61 13.85
C LEU A 86 -1.90 15.66 12.76
N GLU A 87 -0.79 16.27 12.34
CA GLU A 87 -0.77 17.15 11.16
C GLU A 87 -1.00 16.31 9.89
N GLY A 88 -2.02 16.69 9.10
CA GLY A 88 -2.39 15.99 7.88
C GLY A 88 -3.85 16.24 7.51
N THR A 89 -4.29 15.67 6.39
CA THR A 89 -5.70 15.72 5.95
C THR A 89 -6.22 14.30 5.99
N GLY A 90 -6.97 13.96 7.05
CA GLY A 90 -7.55 12.63 7.14
C GLY A 90 -8.50 12.39 5.96
N ASP A 91 -8.18 11.42 5.10
CA ASP A 91 -9.00 11.06 3.95
C ASP A 91 -9.72 9.74 4.20
N TRP A 92 -11.05 9.80 4.26
CA TRP A 92 -11.88 8.62 4.41
C TRP A 92 -11.73 7.63 3.25
N GLY A 93 -11.34 8.09 2.07
CA GLY A 93 -11.02 7.22 0.95
C GLY A 93 -9.82 6.32 1.22
N ASP A 94 -8.84 6.77 2.02
CA ASP A 94 -7.67 5.96 2.39
C ASP A 94 -8.09 4.86 3.36
N VAL A 95 -8.96 5.17 4.31
CA VAL A 95 -9.56 4.16 5.21
C VAL A 95 -10.30 3.08 4.43
N VAL A 96 -11.06 3.47 3.40
CA VAL A 96 -11.73 2.53 2.49
C VAL A 96 -10.71 1.72 1.69
N GLY A 97 -9.66 2.36 1.16
CA GLY A 97 -8.57 1.72 0.44
C GLY A 97 -7.84 0.66 1.29
N TYR A 98 -7.51 1.01 2.53
CA TYR A 98 -6.89 0.11 3.50
C TYR A 98 -7.80 -1.07 3.84
N GLY A 99 -9.09 -0.82 4.06
CA GLY A 99 -10.08 -1.88 4.26
C GLY A 99 -10.14 -2.83 3.06
N GLY A 100 -10.16 -2.28 1.84
CA GLY A 100 -10.12 -3.03 0.60
C GLY A 100 -8.85 -3.89 0.47
N ALA A 101 -7.69 -3.34 0.81
CA ALA A 101 -6.41 -4.05 0.80
C ALA A 101 -6.40 -5.25 1.75
N VAL A 102 -6.93 -5.09 2.97
CA VAL A 102 -7.05 -6.18 3.96
C VAL A 102 -7.99 -7.28 3.46
N VAL A 103 -9.16 -6.90 2.92
CA VAL A 103 -10.14 -7.86 2.37
C VAL A 103 -9.55 -8.61 1.18
N LEU A 104 -8.89 -7.90 0.26
CA LEU A 104 -8.26 -8.49 -0.91
C LEU A 104 -7.14 -9.46 -0.52
N MET A 105 -6.32 -9.08 0.45
CA MET A 105 -5.27 -9.94 1.00
C MET A 105 -5.88 -11.20 1.63
N TYR A 106 -6.90 -11.06 2.49
CA TYR A 106 -7.59 -12.21 3.05
C TYR A 106 -8.14 -13.13 1.95
N TRP A 107 -8.81 -12.57 0.94
CA TRP A 107 -9.39 -13.33 -0.16
C TRP A 107 -8.33 -14.07 -0.99
N ALA A 108 -7.24 -13.39 -1.37
CA ALA A 108 -6.16 -13.93 -2.19
C ALA A 108 -5.46 -15.14 -1.51
N PHE A 109 -5.21 -15.06 -0.20
CA PHE A 109 -4.47 -16.09 0.51
C PHE A 109 -5.33 -17.24 1.05
N ASN A 110 -6.64 -17.04 1.22
CA ASN A 110 -7.56 -18.14 1.54
C ASN A 110 -7.94 -18.96 0.30
N LEU A 111 -8.19 -18.33 -0.85
CA LEU A 111 -8.53 -19.08 -2.08
C LEU A 111 -7.36 -19.91 -2.63
N SER A 112 -6.14 -19.40 -2.50
CA SER A 112 -4.94 -20.08 -3.00
C SER A 112 -4.63 -21.35 -2.20
N THR A 113 -4.80 -21.33 -0.88
CA THR A 113 -4.64 -22.52 -0.04
C THR A 113 -5.73 -23.55 -0.34
N THR A 114 -7.01 -23.16 -0.40
CA THR A 114 -8.10 -24.11 -0.67
C THR A 114 -7.96 -24.80 -2.03
N ARG A 115 -7.51 -24.08 -3.06
CA ARG A 115 -7.27 -24.65 -4.40
C ARG A 115 -6.12 -25.65 -4.41
N LEU A 116 -5.00 -25.35 -3.75
CA LEU A 116 -3.87 -26.29 -3.66
C LEU A 116 -4.25 -27.59 -2.95
N TYR A 117 -5.03 -27.52 -1.88
CA TYR A 117 -5.56 -28.72 -1.21
C TYR A 117 -6.53 -29.50 -2.09
N ALA A 118 -7.42 -28.82 -2.82
CA ALA A 118 -8.35 -29.50 -3.73
C ALA A 118 -7.62 -30.29 -4.83
N TYR A 119 -6.53 -29.75 -5.41
CA TYR A 119 -5.74 -30.45 -6.43
C TYR A 119 -4.85 -31.58 -5.88
N MET A 120 -4.35 -31.47 -4.64
CA MET A 120 -3.49 -32.50 -4.03
C MET A 120 -4.24 -33.73 -3.50
N PHE A 121 -5.53 -33.59 -3.17
CA PHE A 121 -6.33 -34.65 -2.56
C PHE A 121 -7.44 -35.22 -3.47
N SER A 122 -7.52 -34.77 -4.73
CA SER A 122 -8.47 -35.29 -5.73
C SER A 122 -7.85 -36.34 -6.68
N SER A 123 -6.71 -36.92 -6.34
CA SER A 123 -5.98 -37.94 -7.13
C SER A 123 -5.97 -39.29 -6.44
#